data_AF-A0A3P6HQR4-F1
#
_entry.id   AF-A0A3P6HQR4-F1
#
_cell.length_a   1.000
_cell.length_b   1.000
_cell.length_c   1.000
_cell.angle_alpha   90.00
_cell.angle_beta   90.00
_cell.angle_gamma   90.00
#
_symmetry.space_group_name_H-M   'P 1'
#
loop_
_entity.id
_entity.type
_entity.pdbx_description
1 polymer ?
#
loop_
_entity_poly.entity_id
_entity_poly.type
_entity_poly.pdbx_seq_one_letter_code
_entity_poly.pdbx_strand_id
1 'polypeptide(L)'
;MNPDDAYCHLLKGRWCFEVYNLTWFERQFASRLFATPPSATIEDAVAEFLERLQPNHWATNQVYLAKCEFSRSRYVEAVKWITSAENLLNMSAEADKVELGDAGDRETLLGEIATLKPRYESYLPN
;
A
#
# COMPACT_ATOMS: atom_id res chain seq x y z
N MET A 1 15.33 -12.38 -13.18
CA MET A 1 14.10 -11.72 -12.68
C MET A 1 13.73 -10.67 -13.70
N ASN A 2 12.50 -10.67 -14.18
CA ASN A 2 12.03 -9.72 -15.18
C ASN A 2 11.69 -8.42 -14.44
N PRO A 3 12.34 -7.27 -14.74
CA PRO A 3 12.09 -6.03 -14.01
C PRO A 3 10.65 -5.52 -14.15
N ASP A 4 9.93 -5.95 -15.20
CA ASP A 4 8.52 -5.62 -15.43
C ASP A 4 7.54 -6.55 -14.68
N ASP A 5 8.03 -7.49 -13.87
CA ASP A 5 7.16 -8.34 -13.06
C ASP A 5 6.41 -7.45 -12.05
N ALA A 6 5.09 -7.46 -12.16
CA ALA A 6 4.22 -6.63 -11.34
C ALA A 6 4.49 -6.87 -9.84
N TYR A 7 4.89 -8.09 -9.48
CA TYR A 7 5.19 -8.47 -8.11
C TYR A 7 6.43 -7.76 -7.56
N CYS A 8 7.44 -7.53 -8.40
CA CYS A 8 8.65 -6.80 -8.01
C CYS A 8 8.34 -5.35 -7.64
N HIS A 9 7.46 -4.68 -8.38
CA HIS A 9 7.03 -3.30 -8.08
C HIS A 9 6.18 -3.23 -6.81
N LEU A 10 5.27 -4.18 -6.58
CA LEU A 10 4.51 -4.26 -5.33
C LEU A 10 5.45 -4.41 -4.12
N LEU A 11 6.44 -5.31 -4.20
CA LEU A 11 7.43 -5.51 -3.14
C LEU A 11 8.28 -4.26 -2.93
N LYS A 12 8.68 -3.58 -4.01
CA LYS A 12 9.46 -2.35 -3.94
C LYS A 12 8.67 -1.21 -3.30
N GLY A 13 7.42 -1.00 -3.69
CA GLY A 13 6.54 -0.01 -3.07
C GLY A 13 6.29 -0.29 -1.58
N ARG A 14 6.07 -1.57 -1.21
CA ARG A 14 5.96 -1.99 0.19
C ARG A 14 7.23 -1.69 0.96
N TRP A 15 8.39 -2.05 0.41
CA TRP A 15 9.68 -1.78 1.03
C TRP A 15 9.88 -0.28 1.26
N CYS A 16 9.59 0.57 0.26
CA CYS A 16 9.67 2.03 0.42
C CYS A 16 8.75 2.54 1.53
N PHE A 17 7.50 2.04 1.61
CA PHE A 17 6.54 2.41 2.65
C PHE A 17 7.01 1.99 4.06
N GLU A 18 7.53 0.78 4.23
CA GLU A 18 8.05 0.31 5.51
C GLU A 18 9.30 1.09 5.93
N VAL A 19 10.24 1.32 5.00
CA VAL A 19 11.45 2.12 5.25
C VAL A 19 11.12 3.56 5.65
N TYR A 20 10.10 4.16 5.03
CA TYR A 20 9.59 5.46 5.42
C TYR A 20 9.05 5.44 6.87
N ASN A 21 8.28 4.41 7.23
CA ASN A 21 7.68 4.26 8.55
C ASN A 21 8.61 3.72 9.64
N LEU A 22 9.89 3.40 9.33
CA LEU A 22 10.86 3.01 10.35
C LEU A 22 10.97 4.07 11.43
N THR A 23 10.82 3.62 12.67
CA THR A 23 11.00 4.45 13.86
C THR A 23 12.44 4.94 13.95
N TRP A 24 12.65 6.02 14.72
CA TRP A 24 14.00 6.52 15.00
C TRP A 24 14.92 5.40 15.53
N PHE A 25 14.41 4.48 16.34
CA PHE A 25 15.19 3.39 16.93
C PHE A 25 15.61 2.33 15.91
N GLU A 26 14.69 1.92 15.02
CA GLU A 26 15.01 0.97 13.94
C GLU A 26 16.03 1.57 12.96
N ARG A 27 15.93 2.89 12.69
CA ARG A 27 16.94 3.63 11.90
C ARG A 27 18.32 3.60 12.56
N GLN A 28 18.39 3.73 13.88
CA GLN A 28 19.64 3.63 14.66
C GLN A 28 20.23 2.21 14.70
N PHE A 29 19.40 1.17 14.58
CA PHE A 29 19.89 -0.20 14.41
C PHE A 29 20.40 -0.44 12.98
N ALA A 30 19.64 0.00 11.98
CA ALA A 30 20.03 -0.13 10.58
C ALA A 30 21.35 0.59 10.27
N SER A 31 21.58 1.78 10.83
CA SER A 31 22.85 2.53 10.65
C SER A 31 24.07 1.84 11.26
N ARG A 32 23.88 0.88 12.17
CA ARG A 32 24.98 0.08 12.75
C ARG A 32 25.28 -1.18 11.95
N LEU A 33 24.27 -1.73 11.28
CA LEU A 33 24.40 -2.94 10.47
C LEU A 33 24.81 -2.65 9.02
N PHE A 34 24.42 -1.49 8.48
CA PHE A 34 24.66 -1.10 7.10
C PHE A 34 25.58 0.13 7.02
N ALA A 35 26.48 0.14 6.03
CA ALA A 35 27.35 1.29 5.75
C ALA A 35 26.56 2.55 5.37
N THR A 36 25.36 2.38 4.82
CA THR A 36 24.40 3.46 4.57
C THR A 36 23.02 2.95 4.97
N PRO A 37 22.35 3.57 5.95
CA PRO A 37 21.01 3.14 6.35
C PRO A 37 20.04 3.31 5.17
N PRO A 38 19.16 2.34 4.93
CA PRO A 38 18.16 2.45 3.88
C PRO A 38 17.27 3.66 4.15
N SER A 39 17.08 4.49 3.13
CA SER A 39 16.18 5.64 3.15
C SER A 39 15.27 5.58 1.94
N ALA A 40 13.97 5.75 2.16
CA ALA A 40 12.96 5.86 1.12
C ALA A 40 11.96 6.94 1.53
N THR A 41 11.36 7.59 0.54
CA THR A 41 10.31 8.58 0.75
C THR A 41 8.93 7.97 0.52
N ILE A 42 7.89 8.63 1.03
CA ILE A 42 6.52 8.20 0.77
C ILE A 42 6.16 8.40 -0.71
N GLU A 43 6.79 9.37 -1.38
CA GLU A 43 6.67 9.62 -2.82
C GLU A 43 7.22 8.46 -3.66
N ASP A 44 8.36 7.88 -3.25
CA ASP A 44 8.92 6.70 -3.92
C ASP A 44 7.95 5.51 -3.86
N ALA A 45 7.29 5.31 -2.71
CA ALA A 45 6.28 4.26 -2.57
C ALA A 45 5.05 4.52 -3.47
N VAL A 46 4.57 5.77 -3.51
CA VAL A 46 3.42 6.16 -4.35
C VAL A 46 3.73 5.95 -5.83
N ALA A 47 4.91 6.34 -6.31
CA ALA A 47 5.30 6.18 -7.71
C ALA A 47 5.25 4.70 -8.15
N GLU A 48 5.84 3.81 -7.35
CA GLU A 48 5.86 2.36 -7.63
C GLU A 48 4.45 1.75 -7.66
N PHE A 49 3.56 2.17 -6.75
CA PHE A 49 2.18 1.68 -6.74
C PHE A 49 1.33 2.26 -7.88
N LEU A 50 1.59 3.50 -8.30
CA LEU A 50 0.88 4.15 -9.41
C LEU A 50 1.30 3.58 -10.78
N GLU A 51 2.59 3.29 -10.99
CA GLU A 51 3.10 2.72 -12.25
C GLU A 51 2.43 1.38 -12.60
N ARG A 52 1.96 0.63 -11.59
CA ARG A 52 1.31 -0.67 -11.78
C ARG A 52 -0.21 -0.69 -11.56
N LEU A 53 -0.87 0.47 -11.49
CA LEU A 53 -2.34 0.56 -11.56
C LEU A 53 -2.91 0.20 -12.95
N GLN A 54 -2.08 -0.08 -13.94
CA GLN A 54 -2.51 -0.52 -15.27
C GLN A 54 -2.32 -2.05 -15.43
N PRO A 55 -3.39 -2.84 -15.61
CA PRO A 55 -4.81 -2.49 -15.48
C PRO A 55 -5.35 -2.99 -14.13
N ASN A 56 -5.61 -2.12 -13.15
CA ASN A 56 -6.59 -2.25 -12.06
C ASN A 56 -6.75 -3.55 -11.24
N HIS A 57 -5.87 -4.55 -11.31
CA HIS A 57 -6.21 -5.86 -10.71
C HIS A 57 -5.84 -6.01 -9.24
N TRP A 58 -5.03 -5.13 -8.65
CA TRP A 58 -4.45 -5.41 -7.34
C TRP A 58 -5.03 -4.53 -6.25
N ALA A 59 -6.04 -5.05 -5.55
CA ALA A 59 -6.61 -4.44 -4.33
C ALA A 59 -5.53 -4.09 -3.31
N THR A 60 -4.51 -4.94 -3.18
CA THR A 60 -3.34 -4.69 -2.33
C THR A 60 -2.66 -3.37 -2.64
N ASN A 61 -2.41 -3.05 -3.92
CA ASN A 61 -1.79 -1.77 -4.30
C ASN A 61 -2.67 -0.59 -3.88
N GLN A 62 -3.98 -0.72 -4.02
CA GLN A 62 -4.93 0.34 -3.65
C GLN A 62 -4.98 0.57 -2.13
N VAL A 63 -4.87 -0.50 -1.31
CA VAL A 63 -4.76 -0.37 0.16
C VAL A 63 -3.47 0.37 0.54
N TYR A 64 -2.33 0.03 -0.07
CA TYR A 64 -1.07 0.73 0.21
C TYR A 64 -1.06 2.16 -0.29
N LEU A 65 -1.67 2.45 -1.45
CA LEU A 65 -1.88 3.82 -1.92
C LEU A 65 -2.72 4.62 -0.93
N ALA A 66 -3.79 4.04 -0.39
CA ALA A 66 -4.60 4.69 0.63
C ALA A 66 -3.78 5.06 1.88
N LYS A 67 -2.92 4.15 2.36
CA LYS A 67 -1.98 4.42 3.47
C LYS A 67 -0.99 5.53 3.13
N CYS A 68 -0.47 5.55 1.90
CA CYS A 68 0.45 6.59 1.46
C CYS A 68 -0.21 7.96 1.39
N GLU A 69 -1.39 8.06 0.77
CA GLU A 69 -2.14 9.31 0.68
C GLU A 69 -2.58 9.82 2.06
N PHE A 70 -2.95 8.92 2.98
CA PHE A 70 -3.23 9.28 4.37
C PHE A 70 -1.99 9.87 5.07
N SER A 71 -0.81 9.26 4.85
CA SER A 71 0.47 9.74 5.39
C SER A 71 0.87 11.12 4.82
N ARG A 72 0.35 11.47 3.64
CA ARG A 72 0.54 12.77 2.97
C ARG A 72 -0.55 13.79 3.32
N SER A 73 -1.42 13.49 4.31
CA SER A 73 -2.57 14.31 4.70
C SER A 73 -3.60 14.52 3.57
N ARG A 74 -3.59 13.65 2.55
CA ARG A 74 -4.55 13.67 1.43
C ARG A 74 -5.72 12.74 1.75
N TYR A 75 -6.53 13.16 2.71
CA TYR A 75 -7.55 12.32 3.33
C TYR A 75 -8.67 11.92 2.36
N VAL A 76 -9.06 12.81 1.45
CA VAL A 76 -10.08 12.54 0.42
C VAL A 76 -9.60 11.44 -0.53
N GLU A 77 -8.36 11.54 -0.99
CA GLU A 77 -7.71 10.55 -1.84
C GLU A 77 -7.53 9.22 -1.12
N ALA A 78 -7.15 9.25 0.16
CA ALA A 78 -7.01 8.05 0.99
C ALA A 78 -8.34 7.27 1.10
N VAL A 79 -9.45 7.97 1.37
CA VAL A 79 -10.79 7.35 1.43
C VAL A 79 -11.22 6.83 0.06
N LYS A 80 -10.90 7.54 -1.02
CA LYS A 80 -11.19 7.09 -2.39
C LYS A 80 -10.48 5.78 -2.72
N TRP A 81 -9.19 5.66 -2.40
CA TRP A 81 -8.41 4.46 -2.68
C TRP A 81 -8.83 3.28 -1.82
N ILE A 82 -9.10 3.48 -0.52
CA ILE A 82 -9.53 2.37 0.36
C ILE A 82 -10.93 1.84 -0.03
N THR A 83 -11.83 2.73 -0.46
CA THR A 83 -13.17 2.34 -0.93
C THR A 83 -13.10 1.62 -2.29
N SER A 84 -12.21 2.08 -3.18
CA SER A 84 -11.95 1.38 -4.45
C SER A 84 -11.40 -0.03 -4.21
N ALA A 85 -10.49 -0.18 -3.24
CA ALA A 85 -9.91 -1.48 -2.89
C ALA A 85 -10.97 -2.45 -2.37
N GLU A 86 -11.86 -1.96 -1.49
CA GLU A 86 -12.98 -2.73 -0.95
C GLU A 86 -13.92 -3.23 -2.07
N ASN A 87 -14.30 -2.34 -2.98
CA ASN A 87 -15.15 -2.70 -4.12
C ASN A 87 -14.50 -3.76 -5.02
N LEU A 88 -13.20 -3.64 -5.29
CA LEU A 88 -12.44 -4.62 -6.07
C LEU A 88 -12.45 -5.99 -5.39
N LEU A 89 -12.20 -6.03 -4.06
CA LEU A 89 -12.22 -7.28 -3.30
C LEU A 89 -13.61 -7.93 -3.30
N ASN A 90 -14.68 -7.13 -3.17
CA ASN A 90 -16.05 -7.61 -3.21
C ASN A 90 -16.43 -8.14 -4.60
N MET A 91 -16.08 -7.43 -5.68
CA MET A 91 -16.30 -7.90 -7.06
C MET A 91 -15.49 -9.17 -7.39
N SER A 92 -14.28 -9.28 -6.86
CA SER A 92 -13.44 -10.46 -7.06
C SER A 92 -13.96 -11.71 -6.35
N ALA A 93 -14.87 -11.58 -5.38
CA ALA A 93 -15.54 -12.72 -4.75
C ALA A 93 -16.50 -13.43 -5.71
N GLU A 94 -16.98 -12.72 -6.75
CA GLU A 94 -17.88 -13.25 -7.78
C GLU A 94 -17.12 -13.69 -9.05
N ALA A 95 -15.91 -13.18 -9.26
CA ALA A 95 -15.04 -13.53 -10.37
C ALA A 95 -13.82 -14.34 -9.88
N ASP A 96 -13.89 -15.67 -10.01
CA ASP A 96 -12.75 -16.58 -9.81
C ASP A 96 -11.55 -16.08 -10.63
N LYS A 97 -10.42 -15.86 -9.92
CA LYS A 97 -9.10 -15.35 -10.40
C LYS A 97 -8.96 -13.84 -10.49
N VAL A 98 -8.92 -13.18 -9.33
CA VAL A 98 -7.98 -12.07 -9.17
C VAL A 98 -6.70 -12.66 -8.61
N GLU A 99 -5.59 -12.51 -9.33
CA GLU A 99 -4.25 -12.76 -8.80
C GLU A 99 -4.00 -11.75 -7.67
N LEU A 100 -4.50 -12.09 -6.48
CA LEU A 100 -4.13 -11.49 -5.20
C LEU A 100 -2.67 -11.85 -4.98
N GLY A 101 -1.75 -11.17 -5.66
CA GLY A 101 -0.33 -11.51 -5.62
C GLY A 101 0.16 -11.55 -4.19
N ASP A 102 0.47 -12.75 -3.69
CA ASP A 102 1.14 -13.18 -2.42
C ASP A 102 0.77 -12.46 -1.10
N ALA A 103 -0.08 -11.45 -1.13
CA ALA A 103 -0.06 -10.41 -0.13
C ALA A 103 -1.35 -10.44 0.69
N GLY A 104 -1.45 -11.51 1.47
CA GLY A 104 -2.52 -11.74 2.44
C GLY A 104 -3.79 -12.30 1.81
N ASP A 105 -4.38 -13.28 2.47
CA ASP A 105 -5.69 -13.78 2.13
C ASP A 105 -6.67 -12.60 2.00
N ARG A 106 -7.60 -12.66 1.04
CA ARG A 106 -8.64 -11.62 0.82
C ARG A 106 -9.26 -11.14 2.14
N GLU A 107 -9.47 -12.07 3.06
CA GLU A 107 -9.99 -11.84 4.40
C GLU A 107 -9.10 -10.90 5.25
N THR A 108 -7.78 -11.05 5.16
CA THR A 108 -6.81 -10.17 5.85
C THR A 108 -6.90 -8.74 5.31
N LEU A 109 -6.97 -8.57 3.99
CA LEU A 109 -7.09 -7.24 3.37
C LEU A 109 -8.43 -6.58 3.69
N LEU A 110 -9.53 -7.33 3.69
CA LEU A 110 -10.85 -6.83 4.11
C LEU A 110 -10.85 -6.44 5.59
N GLY A 111 -10.22 -7.24 6.46
CA GLY A 111 -10.06 -6.91 7.87
C GLY A 111 -9.26 -5.61 8.06
N GLU A 112 -8.17 -5.44 7.32
CA GLU A 112 -7.39 -4.21 7.34
C GLU A 112 -8.22 -3.00 6.86
N ILE A 113 -8.92 -3.12 5.73
CA ILE A 113 -9.81 -2.07 5.22
C ILE A 113 -10.87 -1.68 6.27
N ALA A 114 -11.50 -2.66 6.92
CA ALA A 114 -12.52 -2.42 7.94
C ALA A 114 -11.97 -1.63 9.14
N THR A 115 -10.68 -1.78 9.48
CA THR A 115 -10.02 -0.99 10.52
C THR A 115 -9.60 0.41 10.05
N LEU A 116 -9.12 0.53 8.82
CA LEU A 116 -8.55 1.78 8.29
C LEU A 116 -9.62 2.75 7.80
N LYS A 117 -10.68 2.27 7.15
CA LYS A 117 -11.69 3.11 6.49
C LYS A 117 -12.42 4.05 7.45
N PRO A 118 -12.96 3.60 8.60
CA PRO A 118 -13.60 4.51 9.56
C PRO A 118 -12.61 5.54 10.13
N ARG A 119 -11.33 5.13 10.29
CA ARG A 119 -10.28 6.04 10.73
C ARG A 119 -9.94 7.08 9.68
N TYR A 120 -10.02 6.78 8.39
CA TYR A 120 -9.74 7.76 7.33
C TYR A 120 -10.92 8.73 7.14
N GLU A 121 -12.14 8.22 7.22
CA GLU A 121 -13.37 9.02 7.11
C GLU A 121 -13.48 10.08 8.22
N SER A 122 -12.98 9.81 9.43
CA SER A 122 -13.00 10.79 10.53
C SER A 122 -12.09 12.01 10.31
N TYR A 123 -11.19 11.98 9.32
CA TYR A 123 -10.32 13.10 8.96
C TYR A 123 -10.84 13.88 7.74
N LEU A 124 -12.00 13.50 7.20
CA LEU A 124 -12.62 14.26 6.13
C LEU A 124 -13.10 15.62 6.67
N PRO A 125 -12.92 16.71 5.91
CA PRO A 125 -13.47 18.01 6.27
C PRO A 125 -15.01 17.92 6.29
N ASN A 126 -15.62 18.42 7.38
CA ASN A 126 -17.08 18.54 7.53
C ASN A 126 -17.70 19.51 6.51
#